data_AF-A0A3B4UXA4-F1
#
_entry.id   AF-A0A3B4UXA4-F1
#
_cell.length_a   1.000
_cell.length_b   1.000
_cell.length_c   1.000
_cell.angle_alpha   90.00
_cell.angle_beta   90.00
_cell.angle_gamma   90.00
#
_symmetry.space_group_name_H-M   'P 1'
#
loop_
_entity.id
_entity.type
_entity.pdbx_description
1 polymer ?
#
loop_
_entity_poly.entity_id
_entity_poly.type
_entity_poly.pdbx_seq_one_letter_code
_entity_poly.pdbx_strand_id
1 'polypeptide(L)'
;MVHVYNCHPFASQQIVQVEQEPGLVCCGGGALFVVATGGCKVEAYSVEQEGCPLICRFATMGTVRSIQHSKIGDYLVTIEEKNSATYLRAYTNWRYQAEEKARVGVRLLGHLLRGASVRGGVQMEIIEIPLSERPVAMACCSVTGDLLVGCENTLVLFTLRRQNQQNLQSQSQQNLQSPWPNAQQPSSHSQGQTSSSNQNFSALDFERSVIVHVPKITPKQVALCVGYVAVQAELEVLVLKLETPSESKTLDESSDTSKIADHLEDQTDFLLIPKHQELLGDRAKDCDIPVSIEKTGLEDKGQYTLSYVLFRRFTPEFFQGCSVEETQLHSLQLYPLFTSNQSVSTDRPACVFCFFSLPTAGYLYSLKGGVELLSAYQYPEKVLEAVLTDHLLHVITKSALQCFTVRCAAVAARIEDPYIDTTMKACPPSSLEVCALRMQLFIGLRSVCVYGRHVVLLSTADTETPEETERSTQRRGLELKEHTMLTGIFLAVGIDPATTPALESFLSRPFL
;
A
#
# COMPACT_ATOMS: atom_id res chain seq x y z
N MET A 1 21.57 22.74 4.50
CA MET A 1 21.25 23.29 3.16
C MET A 1 21.40 22.12 2.19
N VAL A 2 20.35 21.70 1.48
CA VAL A 2 20.44 20.50 0.62
C VAL A 2 21.29 20.81 -0.61
N HIS A 3 22.24 19.93 -0.94
CA HIS A 3 23.01 20.05 -2.18
C HIS A 3 22.12 19.78 -3.40
N VAL A 4 22.12 20.72 -4.36
CA VAL A 4 21.29 20.63 -5.59
C VAL A 4 22.18 20.45 -6.82
N TYR A 5 21.94 19.40 -7.60
CA TYR A 5 22.57 19.20 -8.90
C TYR A 5 21.62 19.60 -10.04
N ASN A 6 22.10 20.42 -10.97
CA ASN A 6 21.33 20.88 -12.13
C ASN A 6 21.32 19.84 -13.27
N CYS A 7 20.91 18.61 -12.94
CA CYS A 7 20.79 17.49 -13.87
C CYS A 7 19.31 17.23 -14.18
N HIS A 8 19.00 16.92 -15.45
CA HIS A 8 17.65 16.52 -15.86
C HIS A 8 17.55 14.99 -15.86
N PRO A 9 16.77 14.36 -14.96
CA PRO A 9 16.75 12.90 -14.83
C PRO A 9 15.91 12.18 -15.89
N PHE A 10 15.08 12.90 -16.65
CA PHE A 10 14.19 12.31 -17.67
C PHE A 10 14.71 12.53 -19.09
N ALA A 11 14.63 11.50 -19.93
CA ALA A 11 15.06 11.55 -21.32
C ALA A 11 13.96 11.99 -22.31
N SER A 12 12.69 11.75 -21.96
CA SER A 12 11.52 12.08 -22.80
C SER A 12 10.27 12.18 -21.93
N GLN A 13 9.19 12.71 -22.50
CA GLN A 13 7.85 12.78 -21.90
C GLN A 13 6.83 12.25 -22.92
N GLN A 14 5.82 11.53 -22.43
CA GLN A 14 4.68 11.07 -23.21
C GLN A 14 3.38 11.50 -22.50
N ILE A 15 2.29 11.61 -23.27
CA ILE A 15 0.97 11.96 -22.75
C ILE A 15 0.00 10.85 -23.16
N VAL A 16 -0.67 10.24 -22.18
CA VAL A 16 -1.70 9.22 -22.41
C VAL A 16 -3.03 9.94 -22.62
N GLN A 17 -3.66 9.71 -23.77
CA GLN A 17 -5.00 10.26 -24.05
C GLN A 17 -6.07 9.31 -23.51
N VAL A 18 -6.84 9.80 -22.53
CA VAL A 18 -7.92 9.07 -21.87
C VAL A 18 -9.28 9.58 -22.34
N GLU A 19 -10.28 8.70 -22.44
CA GLU A 19 -11.63 9.07 -22.90
C GLU A 19 -12.44 9.84 -21.85
N GLN A 20 -12.13 9.61 -20.58
CA GLN A 20 -12.83 10.18 -19.42
C GLN A 20 -11.80 10.79 -18.47
N GLU A 21 -12.25 11.72 -17.63
CA GLU A 21 -11.39 12.34 -16.63
C GLU A 21 -10.77 11.28 -15.70
N PRO A 22 -9.42 11.22 -15.58
CA PRO A 22 -8.75 10.19 -14.79
C PRO A 22 -8.81 10.53 -13.30
N GLY A 23 -9.43 9.65 -12.50
CA GLY A 23 -9.57 9.82 -11.05
C GLY A 23 -8.54 9.04 -10.24
N LEU A 24 -8.28 7.77 -10.60
CA LEU A 24 -7.25 6.93 -9.97
C LEU A 24 -6.36 6.30 -11.04
N VAL A 25 -5.08 6.12 -10.72
CA VAL A 25 -4.12 5.43 -11.57
C VAL A 25 -3.27 4.43 -10.78
N CYS A 26 -2.89 3.32 -11.42
CA CYS A 26 -1.80 2.47 -10.96
C CYS A 26 -1.09 1.83 -12.16
N CYS A 27 0.13 1.34 -11.99
CA CYS A 27 0.89 0.71 -13.07
C CYS A 27 1.36 -0.70 -12.74
N GLY A 28 1.49 -1.56 -13.75
CA GLY A 28 2.08 -2.88 -13.64
C GLY A 28 1.83 -3.76 -14.87
N GLY A 29 2.61 -4.83 -15.03
CA GLY A 29 2.42 -5.80 -16.12
C GLY A 29 2.49 -5.21 -17.54
N GLY A 30 3.29 -4.15 -17.75
CA GLY A 30 3.41 -3.42 -19.01
C GLY A 30 2.34 -2.35 -19.24
N ALA A 31 1.42 -2.16 -18.28
CA ALA A 31 0.25 -1.30 -18.43
C ALA A 31 0.13 -0.22 -17.35
N LEU A 32 -0.44 0.91 -17.77
CA LEU A 32 -1.04 1.93 -16.92
C LEU A 32 -2.55 1.63 -16.86
N PHE A 33 -3.07 1.48 -15.66
CA PHE A 33 -4.50 1.33 -15.41
C PHE A 33 -5.07 2.68 -14.95
N VAL A 34 -6.11 3.13 -15.63
CA VAL A 34 -6.82 4.37 -15.35
C VAL A 34 -8.25 4.03 -14.93
N VAL A 35 -8.68 4.58 -13.80
CA VAL A 35 -10.09 4.59 -13.40
C VAL A 35 -10.62 6.00 -13.60
N ALA A 36 -11.76 6.13 -14.28
CA ALA A 36 -12.42 7.43 -14.45
C ALA A 36 -12.91 8.02 -13.11
N THR A 37 -13.01 9.34 -13.01
CA THR A 37 -13.56 10.06 -11.85
C THR A 37 -14.99 9.59 -11.54
N GLY A 38 -15.25 9.18 -10.28
CA GLY A 38 -16.50 8.54 -9.87
C GLY A 38 -16.76 7.14 -10.46
N GLY A 39 -15.79 6.61 -11.21
CA GLY A 39 -16.00 5.56 -12.20
C GLY A 39 -16.15 4.14 -11.66
N CYS A 40 -16.89 3.36 -12.43
CA CYS A 40 -16.97 1.90 -12.37
C CYS A 40 -16.38 1.25 -13.64
N LYS A 41 -15.37 1.87 -14.24
CA LYS A 41 -14.69 1.45 -15.48
C LYS A 41 -13.18 1.58 -15.29
N VAL A 42 -12.44 0.55 -15.68
CA VAL A 42 -10.97 0.53 -15.74
C VAL A 42 -10.54 0.44 -17.19
N GLU A 43 -9.59 1.28 -17.57
CA GLU A 43 -8.98 1.32 -18.90
C GLU A 43 -7.48 0.99 -18.75
N ALA A 44 -6.96 0.03 -19.51
CA ALA A 44 -5.56 -0.36 -19.48
C ALA A 44 -4.85 0.12 -20.75
N TYR A 45 -3.75 0.85 -20.59
CA TYR A 45 -2.93 1.41 -21.67
C TYR A 45 -1.51 0.86 -21.61
N SER A 46 -0.92 0.49 -22.74
CA SER A 46 0.45 -0.02 -22.80
C SER A 46 1.44 1.10 -22.52
N VAL A 47 2.37 0.93 -21.56
CA VAL A 47 3.44 1.91 -21.27
C VAL A 47 4.71 1.60 -22.07
N GLU A 48 4.80 0.38 -22.62
CA GLU A 48 5.99 -0.12 -23.33
C GLU A 48 5.97 0.20 -24.84
N GLN A 49 4.88 0.79 -25.34
CA GLN A 49 4.68 1.14 -26.75
C GLN A 49 4.45 2.64 -26.90
N GLU A 50 5.05 3.24 -27.94
CA GLU A 50 4.89 4.67 -28.24
C GLU A 50 3.43 5.03 -28.54
N GLY A 51 2.99 6.21 -28.07
CA GLY A 51 1.60 6.65 -28.14
C GLY A 51 0.67 6.00 -27.10
N CYS A 52 1.19 5.12 -26.24
CA CYS A 52 0.50 4.45 -25.15
C CYS A 52 -0.87 3.85 -25.55
N PRO A 53 -0.92 2.88 -26.49
CA PRO A 53 -2.17 2.36 -27.03
C PRO A 53 -3.01 1.63 -25.97
N LEU A 54 -4.33 1.74 -26.10
CA LEU A 54 -5.29 0.99 -25.29
C LEU A 54 -5.12 -0.52 -25.49
N ILE A 55 -5.05 -1.27 -24.39
CA ILE A 55 -5.01 -2.74 -24.36
C ILE A 55 -6.42 -3.31 -24.22
N CYS A 56 -7.17 -2.85 -23.22
CA CYS A 56 -8.50 -3.36 -22.91
C CYS A 56 -9.28 -2.43 -21.97
N ARG A 57 -10.58 -2.66 -21.86
CA ARG A 57 -11.48 -1.98 -20.92
C ARG A 57 -12.40 -2.98 -20.23
N PHE A 58 -12.71 -2.74 -18.96
CA PHE A 58 -13.67 -3.55 -18.22
C PHE A 58 -14.40 -2.72 -17.16
N ALA A 59 -15.60 -3.18 -16.80
CA ALA A 59 -16.39 -2.56 -15.74
C ALA A 59 -16.07 -3.21 -14.37
N THR A 60 -16.11 -2.40 -13.32
CA THR A 60 -16.09 -2.85 -11.92
C THR A 60 -17.51 -2.88 -11.36
N MET A 61 -17.71 -3.59 -10.24
CA MET A 61 -19.05 -3.78 -9.69
C MET A 61 -19.56 -2.55 -8.93
N GLY A 62 -18.65 -1.76 -8.35
CA GLY A 62 -18.91 -0.47 -7.71
C GLY A 62 -17.87 0.58 -8.09
N THR A 63 -17.93 1.75 -7.45
CA THR A 63 -16.94 2.82 -7.61
C THR A 63 -15.63 2.37 -6.97
N VAL A 64 -14.52 2.44 -7.71
CA VAL A 64 -13.21 2.03 -7.20
C VAL A 64 -12.68 3.10 -6.24
N ARG A 65 -12.34 2.69 -5.01
CA ARG A 65 -11.70 3.53 -3.98
C ARG A 65 -10.18 3.40 -3.98
N SER A 66 -9.67 2.22 -4.33
CA SER A 66 -8.24 1.97 -4.48
C SER A 66 -8.02 0.83 -5.49
N ILE A 67 -6.93 0.89 -6.25
CA ILE A 67 -6.53 -0.11 -7.25
C ILE A 67 -5.02 -0.33 -7.19
N GLN A 68 -4.58 -1.59 -7.26
CA GLN A 68 -3.16 -1.95 -7.37
C GLN A 68 -2.95 -3.14 -8.31
N HIS A 69 -1.78 -3.20 -8.94
CA HIS A 69 -1.32 -4.36 -9.72
C HIS A 69 -0.28 -5.16 -8.94
N SER A 70 -0.40 -6.48 -8.97
CA SER A 70 0.67 -7.37 -8.53
C SER A 70 1.52 -7.85 -9.71
N LYS A 71 2.78 -7.42 -9.76
CA LYS A 71 3.77 -7.92 -10.73
C LYS A 71 3.84 -9.46 -10.72
N ILE A 72 3.71 -10.06 -9.56
CA ILE A 72 3.82 -11.51 -9.37
C ILE A 72 2.41 -12.09 -9.28
N GLY A 73 2.02 -12.85 -10.31
CA GLY A 73 0.65 -13.31 -10.50
C GLY A 73 -0.16 -12.45 -11.47
N ASP A 74 0.29 -11.24 -11.81
CA ASP A 74 -0.28 -10.38 -12.87
C ASP A 74 -1.81 -10.15 -12.73
N TYR A 75 -2.24 -9.99 -11.48
CA TYR A 75 -3.60 -9.66 -11.11
C TYR A 75 -3.70 -8.19 -10.70
N LEU A 76 -4.87 -7.60 -10.94
CA LEU A 76 -5.26 -6.35 -10.29
C LEU A 76 -6.07 -6.66 -9.04
N VAL A 77 -5.99 -5.81 -8.04
CA VAL A 77 -6.87 -5.84 -6.87
C VAL A 77 -7.52 -4.47 -6.71
N THR A 78 -8.81 -4.47 -6.36
CA THR A 78 -9.61 -3.26 -6.11
C THR A 78 -10.27 -3.31 -4.74
N ILE A 79 -10.35 -2.16 -4.08
CA ILE A 79 -11.36 -1.89 -3.07
C ILE A 79 -12.46 -1.09 -3.76
N GLU A 80 -13.67 -1.64 -3.81
CA GLU A 80 -14.83 -1.05 -4.47
C GLU A 80 -15.93 -0.74 -3.46
N GLU A 81 -16.63 0.38 -3.65
CA GLU A 81 -17.81 0.73 -2.86
C GLU A 81 -19.09 0.61 -3.70
N LYS A 82 -20.11 -0.04 -3.13
CA LYS A 82 -21.46 -0.12 -3.69
C LYS A 82 -22.47 -0.18 -2.56
N ASN A 83 -23.54 0.63 -2.62
CA ASN A 83 -24.61 0.64 -1.62
C ASN A 83 -24.09 0.80 -0.17
N SER A 84 -23.10 1.67 0.04
CA SER A 84 -22.44 1.89 1.34
C SER A 84 -21.74 0.65 1.97
N ALA A 85 -21.46 -0.38 1.16
CA ALA A 85 -20.63 -1.51 1.51
C ALA A 85 -19.35 -1.52 0.65
N THR A 86 -18.23 -1.90 1.28
CA THR A 86 -16.93 -2.05 0.61
C THR A 86 -16.64 -3.52 0.29
N TYR A 87 -16.04 -3.76 -0.87
CA TYR A 87 -15.77 -5.08 -1.42
C TYR A 87 -14.33 -5.15 -1.90
N LEU A 88 -13.64 -6.26 -1.60
CA LEU A 88 -12.32 -6.57 -2.14
C LEU A 88 -12.47 -7.54 -3.31
N ARG A 89 -11.97 -7.17 -4.50
CA ARG A 89 -12.00 -8.01 -5.70
C ARG A 89 -10.61 -8.10 -6.33
N ALA A 90 -10.24 -9.30 -6.79
CA ALA A 90 -9.05 -9.51 -7.60
C ALA A 90 -9.44 -9.89 -9.04
N TYR A 91 -8.90 -9.16 -10.01
CA TYR A 91 -9.13 -9.34 -11.44
C TYR A 91 -7.91 -10.02 -12.07
N THR A 92 -8.11 -11.20 -12.62
CA THR A 92 -7.07 -11.99 -13.30
C THR A 92 -7.41 -12.10 -14.79
N ASN A 93 -6.41 -12.40 -15.63
CA ASN A 93 -6.58 -12.52 -17.09
C ASN A 93 -7.22 -11.28 -17.76
N TRP A 94 -7.01 -10.09 -17.19
CA TRP A 94 -7.64 -8.84 -17.63
C TRP A 94 -7.39 -8.49 -19.11
N ARG A 95 -6.23 -8.86 -19.68
CA ARG A 95 -5.91 -8.68 -21.11
C ARG A 95 -6.88 -9.39 -22.06
N TYR A 96 -7.60 -10.43 -21.61
CA TYR A 96 -8.59 -11.13 -22.43
C TYR A 96 -9.86 -10.29 -22.70
N GLN A 97 -10.03 -9.14 -22.04
CA GLN A 97 -11.12 -8.20 -22.32
C GLN A 97 -10.81 -7.20 -23.46
N ALA A 98 -9.72 -7.38 -24.21
CA ALA A 98 -9.31 -6.47 -25.29
C ALA A 98 -10.39 -6.21 -26.37
N GLU A 99 -11.23 -7.20 -26.68
CA GLU A 99 -12.32 -7.05 -27.67
C GLU A 99 -13.66 -6.57 -27.07
N GLU A 100 -13.71 -6.26 -25.76
CA GLU A 100 -14.91 -5.93 -24.95
C GLU A 100 -16.06 -6.97 -24.94
N LYS A 101 -16.00 -7.99 -25.81
CA LYS A 101 -17.03 -9.03 -26.01
C LYS A 101 -16.74 -10.35 -25.29
N ALA A 102 -15.56 -10.48 -24.68
CA ALA A 102 -15.21 -11.66 -23.90
C ALA A 102 -16.13 -11.77 -22.68
N ARG A 103 -16.48 -13.02 -22.32
CA ARG A 103 -17.21 -13.30 -21.09
C ARG A 103 -16.30 -13.04 -19.89
N VAL A 104 -16.89 -12.67 -18.76
CA VAL A 104 -16.18 -12.51 -17.50
C VAL A 104 -16.68 -13.57 -16.53
N GLY A 105 -15.77 -14.37 -16.00
CA GLY A 105 -16.05 -15.31 -14.91
C GLY A 105 -16.08 -14.56 -13.58
N VAL A 106 -17.02 -14.89 -12.70
CA VAL A 106 -17.06 -14.37 -11.32
C VAL A 106 -17.12 -15.54 -10.36
N ARG A 107 -16.29 -15.52 -9.31
CA ARG A 107 -16.22 -16.58 -8.30
C ARG A 107 -15.82 -16.04 -6.94
N LEU A 108 -16.19 -16.74 -5.87
CA LEU A 108 -15.68 -16.47 -4.53
C LEU A 108 -14.26 -17.07 -4.38
N LEU A 109 -13.45 -16.49 -3.49
CA LEU A 109 -12.19 -17.07 -3.05
C LEU A 109 -12.37 -18.55 -2.60
N GLY A 110 -11.43 -19.41 -2.97
CA GLY A 110 -11.46 -20.85 -2.68
C GLY A 110 -12.49 -21.65 -3.50
N HIS A 111 -13.41 -20.98 -4.21
CA HIS A 111 -14.39 -21.62 -5.08
C HIS A 111 -13.90 -21.52 -6.53
N LEU A 112 -13.30 -22.60 -7.03
CA LEU A 112 -13.00 -22.72 -8.45
C LEU A 112 -14.24 -23.08 -9.26
N LEU A 113 -14.42 -22.43 -10.42
CA LEU A 113 -15.51 -22.67 -11.37
C LEU A 113 -15.36 -24.04 -12.07
N ARG A 114 -15.66 -25.13 -11.36
CA ARG A 114 -15.68 -26.48 -11.93
C ARG A 114 -16.63 -26.55 -13.13
N GLY A 115 -16.05 -26.74 -14.32
CA GLY A 115 -16.77 -27.09 -15.56
C GLY A 115 -17.00 -25.95 -16.56
N ALA A 116 -16.94 -24.68 -16.16
CA ALA A 116 -17.14 -23.56 -17.07
C ALA A 116 -15.92 -23.30 -17.98
N SER A 117 -14.73 -23.24 -17.37
CA SER A 117 -13.43 -23.06 -18.06
C SER A 117 -12.92 -24.30 -18.80
N VAL A 118 -13.66 -25.42 -18.74
CA VAL A 118 -13.31 -26.67 -19.44
C VAL A 118 -13.90 -26.70 -20.86
N ARG A 119 -14.84 -25.81 -21.19
CA ARG A 119 -15.46 -25.72 -22.53
C ARG A 119 -15.44 -24.31 -23.14
N GLY A 120 -15.42 -23.26 -22.33
CA GLY A 120 -15.05 -21.91 -22.79
C GLY A 120 -13.54 -21.71 -22.64
N GLY A 121 -12.91 -21.05 -23.62
CA GLY A 121 -11.47 -20.74 -23.57
C GLY A 121 -11.10 -19.74 -22.48
N VAL A 122 -9.83 -19.31 -22.47
CA VAL A 122 -9.33 -18.37 -21.46
C VAL A 122 -10.13 -17.06 -21.51
N GLN A 123 -10.56 -16.61 -20.34
CA GLN A 123 -11.39 -15.42 -20.14
C GLN A 123 -10.90 -14.65 -18.91
N MET A 124 -11.33 -13.40 -18.78
CA MET A 124 -11.14 -12.61 -17.57
C MET A 124 -11.89 -13.25 -16.39
N GLU A 125 -11.26 -13.33 -15.21
CA GLU A 125 -11.92 -13.81 -13.99
C GLU A 125 -11.83 -12.80 -12.84
N ILE A 126 -12.95 -12.61 -12.15
CA ILE A 126 -13.10 -11.82 -10.94
C ILE A 126 -13.21 -12.77 -9.74
N ILE A 127 -12.31 -12.61 -8.79
CA ILE A 127 -12.29 -13.33 -7.51
C ILE A 127 -12.79 -12.36 -6.44
N GLU A 128 -13.96 -12.62 -5.89
CA GLU A 128 -14.49 -11.87 -4.75
C GLU A 128 -13.89 -12.41 -3.44
N ILE A 129 -13.24 -11.53 -2.67
CA ILE A 129 -12.50 -11.89 -1.46
C ILE A 129 -13.31 -11.44 -0.25
N PRO A 130 -14.01 -12.35 0.47
CA PRO A 130 -14.80 -11.99 1.64
C PRO A 130 -13.90 -11.62 2.83
N LEU A 131 -14.28 -10.55 3.52
CA LEU A 131 -13.64 -10.02 4.73
C LEU A 131 -14.68 -9.89 5.85
N SER A 132 -14.23 -9.98 7.09
CA SER A 132 -15.05 -9.74 8.29
C SER A 132 -15.20 -8.25 8.62
N GLU A 133 -14.15 -7.47 8.35
CA GLU A 133 -14.08 -6.03 8.54
C GLU A 133 -14.03 -5.31 7.18
N ARG A 134 -14.27 -4.00 7.19
CA ARG A 134 -14.15 -3.17 5.99
C ARG A 134 -12.68 -3.01 5.59
N PRO A 135 -12.29 -3.31 4.34
CA PRO A 135 -10.96 -2.97 3.85
C PRO A 135 -10.80 -1.46 3.71
N VAL A 136 -9.71 -0.93 4.25
CA VAL A 136 -9.31 0.48 4.19
C VAL A 136 -8.11 0.65 3.27
N ALA A 137 -7.14 -0.27 3.34
CA ALA A 137 -5.91 -0.24 2.56
C ALA A 137 -5.55 -1.64 2.04
N MET A 138 -4.64 -1.72 1.06
CA MET A 138 -4.11 -2.98 0.54
C MET A 138 -2.69 -2.80 0.01
N ALA A 139 -1.95 -3.92 -0.11
CA ALA A 139 -0.62 -3.96 -0.73
C ALA A 139 -0.34 -5.32 -1.37
N CYS A 140 0.15 -5.31 -2.61
CA CYS A 140 0.66 -6.51 -3.29
C CYS A 140 2.17 -6.69 -3.04
N CYS A 141 2.61 -7.88 -2.65
CA CYS A 141 4.03 -8.17 -2.48
C CYS A 141 4.73 -8.25 -3.83
N SER A 142 5.72 -7.38 -4.05
CA SER A 142 6.52 -7.32 -5.28
C SER A 142 7.42 -8.55 -5.52
N VAL A 143 7.55 -9.45 -4.53
CA VAL A 143 8.39 -10.66 -4.58
C VAL A 143 7.56 -11.94 -4.62
N THR A 144 6.62 -12.14 -3.70
CA THR A 144 5.80 -13.37 -3.65
C THR A 144 4.49 -13.28 -4.42
N GLY A 145 3.97 -12.07 -4.64
CA GLY A 145 2.64 -11.84 -5.19
C GLY A 145 1.51 -12.03 -4.18
N ASP A 146 1.83 -12.17 -2.89
CA ASP A 146 0.83 -12.21 -1.82
C ASP A 146 0.13 -10.85 -1.66
N LEU A 147 -1.10 -10.88 -1.13
CA LEU A 147 -1.94 -9.70 -0.92
C LEU A 147 -2.10 -9.43 0.58
N LEU A 148 -1.69 -8.26 1.04
CA LEU A 148 -2.00 -7.73 2.37
C LEU A 148 -3.20 -6.79 2.26
N VAL A 149 -4.11 -6.86 3.23
CA VAL A 149 -5.29 -5.99 3.33
C VAL A 149 -5.32 -5.39 4.73
N GLY A 150 -5.29 -4.05 4.83
CA GLY A 150 -5.54 -3.34 6.07
C GLY A 150 -7.03 -3.09 6.24
N CYS A 151 -7.61 -3.62 7.31
CA CYS A 151 -8.96 -3.34 7.78
C CYS A 151 -8.91 -2.35 8.96
N GLU A 152 -10.06 -2.00 9.55
CA GLU A 152 -10.16 -0.97 10.59
C GLU A 152 -9.24 -1.23 11.80
N ASN A 153 -9.13 -2.48 12.29
CA ASN A 153 -8.27 -2.85 13.43
C ASN A 153 -7.37 -4.08 13.18
N THR A 154 -7.42 -4.64 11.96
CA THR A 154 -6.76 -5.91 11.61
C THR A 154 -6.05 -5.83 10.27
N LEU A 155 -5.04 -6.67 10.07
CA LEU A 155 -4.38 -6.88 8.78
C LEU A 155 -4.61 -8.32 8.35
N VAL A 156 -5.09 -8.54 7.12
CA VAL A 156 -5.36 -9.88 6.58
C VAL A 156 -4.35 -10.18 5.48
N LEU A 157 -3.54 -11.22 5.67
CA LEU A 157 -2.56 -11.70 4.69
C LEU A 157 -3.15 -12.87 3.90
N PHE A 158 -3.17 -12.71 2.58
CA PHE A 158 -3.59 -13.71 1.62
C PHE A 158 -2.40 -14.19 0.79
N THR A 159 -2.01 -15.46 0.95
CA THR A 159 -0.95 -16.05 0.12
C THR A 159 -1.48 -16.40 -1.26
N LEU A 160 -0.70 -16.04 -2.29
CA LEU A 160 -1.02 -16.34 -3.68
C LEU A 160 -0.86 -17.85 -3.96
N ARG A 161 -1.91 -18.48 -4.48
CA ARG A 161 -1.91 -19.90 -4.87
C ARG A 161 -2.01 -20.03 -6.39
N ARG A 162 -1.11 -20.82 -6.97
CA ARG A 162 -1.16 -21.24 -8.39
C ARG A 162 -1.57 -22.69 -8.47
N GLN A 163 -2.76 -22.97 -9.00
CA GLN A 163 -3.26 -24.33 -9.18
C GLN A 163 -3.02 -24.80 -10.62
N ASN A 164 -2.06 -25.70 -10.80
CA ASN A 164 -1.86 -26.40 -12.08
C ASN A 164 -2.94 -27.48 -12.25
N GLN A 165 -3.57 -27.53 -13.43
CA GLN A 165 -4.71 -28.42 -13.73
C GLN A 165 -4.46 -29.92 -13.43
N GLN A 166 -3.20 -30.38 -13.45
CA GLN A 166 -2.84 -31.76 -13.13
C GLN A 166 -3.21 -32.19 -11.71
N ASN A 167 -3.20 -31.29 -10.71
CA ASN A 167 -3.54 -31.63 -9.33
C ASN A 167 -5.06 -31.80 -9.07
N LEU A 168 -5.92 -31.43 -10.03
CA LEU A 168 -7.36 -31.71 -9.90
C LEU A 168 -7.71 -33.18 -10.16
N GLN A 169 -6.81 -33.97 -10.75
CA GLN A 169 -7.01 -35.41 -10.99
C GLN A 169 -6.57 -36.30 -9.81
N SER A 170 -5.68 -35.83 -8.94
CA SER A 170 -5.21 -36.59 -7.78
C SER A 170 -6.20 -36.52 -6.60
N GLN A 171 -6.85 -35.37 -6.38
CA GLN A 171 -7.88 -35.23 -5.33
C GLN A 171 -9.21 -35.96 -5.64
N SER A 172 -9.47 -36.34 -6.89
CA SER A 172 -10.73 -37.02 -7.25
C SER A 172 -10.73 -38.53 -6.96
N GLN A 173 -9.57 -39.17 -6.78
CA GLN A 173 -9.49 -40.60 -6.47
C GLN A 173 -9.72 -40.95 -4.99
N GLN A 174 -9.57 -39.99 -4.06
CA GLN A 174 -9.80 -40.25 -2.62
C GLN A 174 -11.26 -40.07 -2.16
N ASN A 175 -12.13 -39.51 -3.00
CA ASN A 175 -13.52 -39.20 -2.61
C ASN A 175 -14.59 -40.01 -3.38
N LEU A 176 -14.18 -41.10 -4.06
CA LEU A 176 -15.07 -42.02 -4.78
C LEU A 176 -14.67 -43.48 -4.52
N GLN A 177 -14.77 -43.90 -3.25
CA GLN A 177 -14.88 -45.32 -2.89
C GLN A 177 -16.34 -45.64 -2.50
N SER A 178 -17.16 -45.90 -3.51
CA SER A 178 -18.36 -46.74 -3.37
C SER A 178 -18.15 -48.02 -4.17
N PRO A 179 -18.53 -49.20 -3.65
CA PRO A 179 -18.39 -50.46 -4.39
C PRO A 179 -19.49 -50.62 -5.46
N TRP A 180 -19.47 -51.78 -6.12
CA TRP A 180 -20.39 -52.33 -7.13
C TRP A 180 -19.97 -52.14 -8.61
N PRO A 181 -20.16 -53.16 -9.48
CA PRO A 181 -19.20 -53.41 -10.56
C PRO A 181 -19.78 -53.42 -11.99
N ASN A 182 -18.88 -53.14 -12.94
CA ASN A 182 -18.88 -53.56 -14.36
C ASN A 182 -20.17 -53.45 -15.20
N ALA A 183 -20.14 -52.50 -16.14
CA ALA A 183 -20.65 -52.74 -17.49
C ALA A 183 -19.69 -52.07 -18.51
N GLN A 184 -18.98 -52.88 -19.31
CA GLN A 184 -18.15 -52.38 -20.40
C GLN A 184 -18.98 -52.27 -21.70
N GLN A 185 -18.93 -51.14 -22.38
CA GLN A 185 -19.23 -51.04 -23.81
C GLN A 185 -18.25 -50.08 -24.49
N PRO A 186 -17.58 -50.48 -25.59
CA PRO A 186 -16.69 -49.60 -26.34
C PRO A 186 -17.44 -48.89 -27.47
N SER A 187 -17.38 -47.55 -27.51
CA SER A 187 -17.76 -46.75 -28.68
C SER A 187 -16.53 -46.05 -29.25
N SER A 188 -16.09 -46.54 -30.41
CA SER A 188 -14.95 -46.00 -31.15
C SER A 188 -15.32 -44.70 -31.87
N HIS A 189 -14.62 -43.60 -31.61
CA HIS A 189 -14.49 -42.52 -32.59
C HIS A 189 -13.08 -41.91 -32.56
N SER A 190 -12.59 -41.62 -33.78
CA SER A 190 -11.21 -41.25 -34.10
C SER A 190 -10.82 -39.85 -33.64
N GLN A 191 -9.75 -39.75 -32.84
CA GLN A 191 -9.07 -38.47 -32.61
C GLN A 191 -8.16 -38.14 -33.80
N GLY A 192 -8.48 -37.07 -34.53
CA GLY A 192 -7.50 -36.37 -35.34
C GLY A 192 -6.57 -35.58 -34.41
N GLN A 193 -5.28 -35.91 -34.41
CA GLN A 193 -4.28 -35.17 -33.65
C GLN A 193 -3.95 -33.86 -34.36
N THR A 194 -4.39 -32.73 -33.82
CA THR A 194 -3.78 -31.42 -34.10
C THR A 194 -2.94 -31.00 -32.91
N SER A 195 -1.65 -30.76 -33.15
CA SER A 195 -0.67 -30.42 -32.14
C SER A 195 -0.79 -28.95 -31.71
N SER A 196 -1.77 -28.65 -30.86
CA SER A 196 -1.78 -27.39 -30.10
C SER A 196 -0.76 -27.47 -28.97
N SER A 197 0.10 -26.45 -28.85
CA SER A 197 1.05 -26.32 -27.75
C SER A 197 0.34 -26.33 -26.39
N ASN A 198 0.73 -27.25 -25.50
CA ASN A 198 0.25 -27.30 -24.13
C ASN A 198 0.75 -26.07 -23.34
N GLN A 199 0.02 -24.96 -23.42
CA GLN A 199 0.11 -23.91 -22.41
C GLN A 199 -0.49 -24.48 -21.12
N ASN A 200 0.36 -24.79 -20.14
CA ASN A 200 -0.07 -25.25 -18.83
C ASN A 200 -0.75 -24.09 -18.09
N PHE A 201 -2.08 -23.99 -18.20
CA PHE A 201 -2.86 -22.97 -17.52
C PHE A 201 -2.85 -23.21 -16.00
N SER A 202 -2.19 -22.32 -15.26
CA SER A 202 -2.31 -22.26 -13.80
C SER A 202 -3.43 -21.30 -13.42
N ALA A 203 -4.49 -21.82 -12.79
CA ALA A 203 -5.52 -20.94 -12.20
C ALA A 203 -4.93 -20.22 -10.98
N LEU A 204 -5.15 -18.92 -10.89
CA LEU A 204 -4.76 -18.09 -9.73
C LEU A 204 -5.90 -18.10 -8.72
N ASP A 205 -5.57 -18.32 -7.45
CA ASP A 205 -6.47 -18.15 -6.32
C ASP A 205 -5.70 -17.65 -5.10
N PHE A 206 -6.39 -17.36 -4.01
CA PHE A 206 -5.77 -16.90 -2.77
C PHE A 206 -6.16 -17.82 -1.59
N GLU A 207 -5.24 -17.99 -0.65
CA GLU A 207 -5.54 -18.58 0.65
C GLU A 207 -5.37 -17.52 1.73
N ARG A 208 -6.37 -17.37 2.61
CA ARG A 208 -6.21 -16.51 3.79
C ARG A 208 -5.28 -17.22 4.78
N SER A 209 -4.08 -16.68 4.97
CA SER A 209 -3.03 -17.36 5.73
C SER A 209 -3.04 -16.92 7.19
N VAL A 210 -3.06 -15.61 7.42
CA VAL A 210 -2.87 -14.98 8.72
C VAL A 210 -3.76 -13.75 8.85
N ILE A 211 -4.33 -13.54 10.04
CA ILE A 211 -4.86 -12.26 10.50
C ILE A 211 -3.92 -11.73 11.59
N VAL A 212 -3.50 -10.48 11.47
CA VAL A 212 -2.69 -9.76 12.47
C VAL A 212 -3.57 -8.71 13.12
N HIS A 213 -3.84 -8.85 14.40
CA HIS A 213 -4.67 -7.93 15.17
C HIS A 213 -3.82 -6.76 15.67
N VAL A 214 -4.22 -5.52 15.36
CA VAL A 214 -3.45 -4.29 15.64
C VAL A 214 -4.31 -3.20 16.33
N PRO A 215 -4.96 -3.51 17.47
CA PRO A 215 -6.10 -2.75 18.02
C PRO A 215 -5.81 -1.31 18.52
N LYS A 216 -4.57 -0.83 18.46
CA LYS A 216 -4.19 0.54 18.85
C LYS A 216 -3.73 1.42 17.68
N ILE A 217 -3.76 0.91 16.44
CA ILE A 217 -3.37 1.65 15.24
C ILE A 217 -4.45 1.48 14.17
N THR A 218 -4.95 2.60 13.62
CA THR A 218 -5.95 2.61 12.54
C THR A 218 -5.24 2.70 11.18
N PRO A 219 -5.20 1.63 10.36
CA PRO A 219 -4.43 1.63 9.12
C PRO A 219 -4.98 2.64 8.09
N LYS A 220 -4.13 3.54 7.59
CA LYS A 220 -4.39 4.37 6.40
C LYS A 220 -3.69 3.84 5.16
N GLN A 221 -2.44 3.39 5.31
CA GLN A 221 -1.72 2.63 4.27
C GLN A 221 -1.07 1.39 4.88
N VAL A 222 -0.83 0.39 4.04
CA VAL A 222 -0.08 -0.82 4.39
C VAL A 222 0.94 -1.12 3.29
N ALA A 223 2.00 -1.84 3.62
CA ALA A 223 2.96 -2.36 2.63
C ALA A 223 3.42 -3.77 3.03
N LEU A 224 3.72 -4.61 2.02
CA LEU A 224 4.11 -6.01 2.19
C LEU A 224 5.34 -6.36 1.35
N CYS A 225 6.40 -6.87 1.98
CA CYS A 225 7.61 -7.31 1.28
C CYS A 225 8.32 -8.43 2.03
N VAL A 226 8.34 -9.66 1.48
CA VAL A 226 9.14 -10.80 1.99
C VAL A 226 8.99 -11.00 3.51
N GLY A 227 7.74 -11.14 3.97
CA GLY A 227 7.40 -11.30 5.39
C GLY A 227 7.41 -10.00 6.21
N TYR A 228 8.04 -8.93 5.75
CA TYR A 228 7.86 -7.61 6.37
C TYR A 228 6.48 -7.04 6.05
N VAL A 229 5.80 -6.59 7.09
CA VAL A 229 4.48 -5.96 7.06
C VAL A 229 4.63 -4.58 7.69
N ALA A 230 4.34 -3.53 6.94
CA ALA A 230 4.32 -2.16 7.45
C ALA A 230 2.90 -1.61 7.46
N VAL A 231 2.57 -0.86 8.51
CA VAL A 231 1.31 -0.14 8.71
C VAL A 231 1.62 1.32 8.96
N GLN A 232 0.90 2.21 8.28
CA GLN A 232 0.95 3.65 8.48
C GLN A 232 -0.43 4.15 8.92
N ALA A 233 -0.49 4.80 10.07
CA ALA A 233 -1.60 5.62 10.53
C ALA A 233 -1.26 7.11 10.35
N GLU A 234 -2.04 8.03 10.92
CA GLU A 234 -1.90 9.47 10.65
C GLU A 234 -0.49 10.01 10.93
N LEU A 235 0.12 9.61 12.05
CA LEU A 235 1.40 10.11 12.54
C LEU A 235 2.29 8.96 13.07
N GLU A 236 1.98 7.71 12.72
CA GLU A 236 2.67 6.53 13.23
C GLU A 236 2.97 5.56 12.09
N VAL A 237 4.16 4.96 12.14
CA VAL A 237 4.54 3.81 11.31
C VAL A 237 5.01 2.68 12.19
N LEU A 238 4.42 1.50 12.00
CA LEU A 238 4.81 0.24 12.62
C LEU A 238 5.23 -0.75 11.54
N VAL A 239 6.44 -1.29 11.65
CA VAL A 239 6.95 -2.37 10.79
C VAL A 239 7.16 -3.62 11.64
N LEU A 240 6.55 -4.70 11.19
CA LEU A 240 6.58 -6.03 11.75
C LEU A 240 7.24 -6.98 10.75
N LYS A 241 7.74 -8.11 11.24
CA LYS A 241 8.22 -9.22 10.41
C LYS A 241 7.51 -10.50 10.82
N LEU A 242 6.88 -11.14 9.84
CA LEU A 242 6.27 -12.46 9.91
C LEU A 242 7.29 -13.47 9.39
N GLU A 243 7.86 -14.25 10.29
CA GLU A 243 8.83 -15.30 9.96
C GLU A 243 8.14 -16.67 9.93
N THR A 244 8.61 -17.55 9.06
CA THR A 244 8.22 -18.97 9.06
C THR A 244 9.41 -19.81 9.53
N PRO A 245 9.18 -20.91 10.27
CA PRO A 245 10.23 -21.60 11.04
C PRO A 245 11.28 -22.36 10.21
N SER A 246 11.32 -22.19 8.89
CA SER A 246 12.36 -22.73 8.02
C SER A 246 13.66 -21.91 7.98
N GLU A 247 13.75 -20.78 8.72
CA GLU A 247 14.89 -19.85 8.65
C GLU A 247 15.57 -19.52 10.00
N SER A 248 15.62 -20.46 10.94
CA SER A 248 16.52 -20.33 12.10
C SER A 248 17.67 -21.33 12.03
N LYS A 249 18.89 -20.80 11.92
CA LYS A 249 20.09 -21.45 12.47
C LYS A 249 20.29 -20.90 13.87
N THR A 250 20.42 -21.79 14.85
CA THR A 250 21.18 -21.69 16.13
C THR A 250 21.91 -20.35 16.38
N LEU A 251 21.92 -19.71 17.54
CA LEU A 251 21.57 -20.09 18.94
C LEU A 251 21.28 -18.73 19.68
N ASP A 252 20.78 -18.59 20.91
CA ASP A 252 20.59 -19.45 22.09
C ASP A 252 19.21 -19.18 22.76
N GLU A 253 18.83 -20.00 23.74
CA GLU A 253 17.76 -19.70 24.71
C GLU A 253 18.35 -19.22 26.05
N SER A 254 17.75 -18.22 26.68
CA SER A 254 17.71 -18.17 28.14
C SER A 254 16.33 -17.68 28.62
N SER A 255 15.63 -18.59 29.29
CA SER A 255 14.46 -18.29 30.11
C SER A 255 14.93 -17.78 31.46
N ASP A 256 14.31 -16.72 32.00
CA ASP A 256 14.01 -16.73 33.43
C ASP A 256 12.78 -15.88 33.78
N THR A 257 11.84 -16.51 34.48
CA THR A 257 10.65 -15.85 35.07
C THR A 257 10.95 -15.27 36.44
N SER A 258 10.56 -14.02 36.69
CA SER A 258 10.29 -13.55 38.05
C SER A 258 9.08 -12.62 38.11
N LYS A 259 8.24 -12.81 39.13
CA LYS A 259 7.05 -11.99 39.43
C LYS A 259 7.42 -10.90 40.44
N ILE A 260 6.83 -9.71 40.30
CA ILE A 260 6.47 -8.70 41.32
C ILE A 260 5.52 -7.74 40.56
N ALA A 261 4.21 -7.73 40.78
CA ALA A 261 3.43 -7.29 41.96
C ALA A 261 3.19 -5.76 41.98
N ASP A 262 1.93 -5.42 42.18
CA ASP A 262 1.24 -4.12 42.04
C ASP A 262 1.95 -2.87 42.57
N HIS A 263 1.73 -1.75 41.87
CA HIS A 263 1.41 -0.48 42.53
C HIS A 263 0.35 0.29 41.71
N LEU A 264 -0.73 0.67 42.39
CA LEU A 264 -1.85 1.43 41.84
C LEU A 264 -1.59 2.95 41.91
N GLU A 265 -2.18 3.63 40.92
CA GLU A 265 -2.78 4.98 41.00
C GLU A 265 -1.93 6.15 41.54
N ASP A 266 -1.57 7.04 40.61
CA ASP A 266 -1.86 8.47 40.77
C ASP A 266 -2.19 9.05 39.39
N GLN A 267 -3.47 9.01 38.99
CA GLN A 267 -3.95 9.65 37.75
C GLN A 267 -4.07 11.15 37.98
N THR A 268 -3.07 11.90 37.52
CA THR A 268 -3.26 13.32 37.20
C THR A 268 -3.46 13.46 35.70
N ASP A 269 -4.60 14.02 35.29
CA ASP A 269 -4.92 14.36 33.89
C ASP A 269 -4.05 15.53 33.40
N PHE A 270 -2.75 15.29 33.30
CA PHE A 270 -1.92 16.02 32.36
C PHE A 270 -2.18 15.45 30.98
N LEU A 271 -2.51 16.33 30.02
CA LEU A 271 -2.49 16.01 28.60
C LEU A 271 -1.08 15.53 28.22
N LEU A 272 -0.88 14.22 28.26
CA LEU A 272 0.33 13.52 27.87
C LEU A 272 0.44 13.61 26.34
N ILE A 273 0.91 14.76 25.86
CA ILE A 273 1.24 14.97 24.45
C ILE A 273 2.19 13.84 24.05
N PRO A 274 1.79 12.92 23.15
CA PRO A 274 2.61 11.78 22.78
C PRO A 274 3.92 12.29 22.18
N LYS A 275 5.05 12.05 22.85
CA LYS A 275 6.35 12.55 22.42
C LYS A 275 6.79 11.88 21.11
N HIS A 276 7.63 12.58 20.34
CA HIS A 276 8.31 11.97 19.19
C HIS A 276 9.09 10.75 19.68
N GLN A 277 8.91 9.61 19.03
CA GLN A 277 9.48 8.35 19.46
C GLN A 277 9.98 7.58 18.25
N GLU A 278 11.20 7.08 18.33
CA GLU A 278 11.80 6.18 17.34
C GLU A 278 12.39 4.98 18.08
N LEU A 279 11.95 3.78 17.67
CA LEU A 279 12.36 2.50 18.24
C LEU A 279 12.75 1.56 17.10
N LEU A 280 13.98 1.02 17.15
CA LEU A 280 14.58 0.22 16.09
C LEU A 280 14.92 -1.18 16.61
N GLY A 281 14.72 -2.21 15.79
CA GLY A 281 14.96 -3.61 16.15
C GLY A 281 14.08 -4.06 17.32
N ASP A 282 14.63 -4.87 18.23
CA ASP A 282 13.89 -5.40 19.39
C ASP A 282 13.25 -4.32 20.28
N ARG A 283 13.84 -3.13 20.35
CA ARG A 283 13.26 -1.99 21.09
C ARG A 283 11.90 -1.55 20.54
N ALA A 284 11.57 -1.88 19.29
CA ALA A 284 10.26 -1.59 18.71
C ALA A 284 9.11 -2.36 19.39
N LYS A 285 9.42 -3.40 20.20
CA LYS A 285 8.43 -4.08 21.07
C LYS A 285 7.91 -3.14 22.18
N ASP A 286 8.67 -2.13 22.56
CA ASP A 286 8.36 -1.16 23.63
C ASP A 286 7.46 0.01 23.14
N CYS A 287 6.74 -0.16 22.02
CA CYS A 287 5.91 0.88 21.40
C CYS A 287 4.48 1.01 21.98
N ASP A 288 4.17 0.28 23.05
CA ASP A 288 2.83 0.15 23.66
C ASP A 288 1.71 -0.36 22.74
N ILE A 289 1.98 -0.73 21.49
CA ILE A 289 1.00 -1.32 20.55
C ILE A 289 1.06 -2.85 20.68
N PRO A 290 0.10 -3.51 21.34
CA PRO A 290 0.03 -4.96 21.37
C PRO A 290 -0.37 -5.47 19.98
N VAL A 291 0.32 -6.51 19.50
CA VAL A 291 0.01 -7.18 18.25
C VAL A 291 -0.11 -8.67 18.50
N SER A 292 -1.15 -9.30 17.96
CA SER A 292 -1.34 -10.75 18.03
C SER A 292 -1.62 -11.35 16.65
N ILE A 293 -1.34 -12.65 16.50
CA ILE A 293 -1.47 -13.40 15.25
C ILE A 293 -2.54 -14.47 15.41
N GLU A 294 -3.45 -14.54 14.44
CA GLU A 294 -4.43 -15.59 14.27
C GLU A 294 -4.15 -16.32 12.94
N LYS A 295 -4.02 -17.66 13.01
CA LYS A 295 -3.79 -18.51 11.83
C LYS A 295 -5.13 -18.89 11.20
N THR A 296 -5.25 -18.68 9.89
CA THR A 296 -6.49 -19.01 9.12
C THR A 296 -6.25 -19.96 7.95
N GLY A 297 -4.98 -20.28 7.62
CA GLY A 297 -4.62 -21.21 6.55
C GLY A 297 -5.07 -22.66 6.83
N LEU A 298 -5.38 -23.38 5.75
CA LEU A 298 -5.89 -24.76 5.78
C LEU A 298 -4.79 -25.81 5.98
N GLU A 299 -3.56 -25.48 5.60
CA GLU A 299 -2.41 -26.37 5.77
C GLU A 299 -1.67 -26.09 7.08
N ASP A 300 -1.23 -27.14 7.78
CA ASP A 300 -0.53 -26.99 9.06
C ASP A 300 0.96 -26.58 8.94
N LYS A 301 1.25 -25.75 7.93
CA LYS A 301 2.59 -25.27 7.59
C LYS A 301 3.03 -24.14 8.51
N GLY A 302 3.82 -24.48 9.53
CA GLY A 302 4.66 -23.55 10.30
C GLY A 302 3.90 -22.58 11.21
N GLN A 303 4.36 -22.46 12.45
CA GLN A 303 3.91 -21.38 13.33
C GLN A 303 4.60 -20.08 12.89
N TYR A 304 3.82 -19.09 12.45
CA TYR A 304 4.38 -17.77 12.17
C TYR A 304 4.89 -17.14 13.47
N THR A 305 6.15 -16.72 13.48
CA THR A 305 6.73 -15.92 14.57
C THR A 305 6.66 -14.45 14.21
N LEU A 306 6.27 -13.63 15.19
CA LEU A 306 6.19 -12.17 15.06
C LEU A 306 7.42 -11.52 15.68
N SER A 307 8.07 -10.61 14.95
CA SER A 307 9.00 -9.65 15.52
C SER A 307 8.64 -8.22 15.13
N TYR A 308 8.88 -7.28 16.04
CA TYR A 308 8.79 -5.84 15.78
C TYR A 308 10.13 -5.39 15.22
N VAL A 309 10.10 -4.55 14.18
CA VAL A 309 11.29 -4.16 13.42
C VAL A 309 11.57 -2.66 13.56
N LEU A 310 10.54 -1.84 13.40
CA LEU A 310 10.61 -0.38 13.46
C LEU A 310 9.29 0.14 13.99
N PHE A 311 9.34 1.03 14.97
CA PHE A 311 8.21 1.89 15.32
C PHE A 311 8.67 3.34 15.31
N ARG A 312 7.88 4.21 14.67
CA ARG A 312 8.10 5.66 14.73
C ARG A 312 6.79 6.42 14.88
N ARG A 313 6.73 7.30 15.88
CA ARG A 313 5.64 8.23 16.16
C ARG A 313 6.11 9.67 15.97
N PHE A 314 5.33 10.45 15.26
CA PHE A 314 5.53 11.88 15.03
C PHE A 314 4.65 12.70 15.98
N THR A 315 5.23 13.74 16.56
CA THR A 315 4.48 14.83 17.18
C THR A 315 3.97 15.75 16.08
N PRO A 316 2.66 16.08 16.03
CA PRO A 316 2.17 17.11 15.12
C PRO A 316 2.69 18.47 15.57
N GLU A 317 3.36 19.19 14.66
CA GLU A 317 3.81 20.55 14.90
C GLU A 317 2.66 21.53 14.58
N PHE A 318 1.76 21.71 15.55
CA PHE A 318 0.65 22.66 15.45
C PHE A 318 1.11 24.12 15.53
N PHE A 319 1.78 24.59 14.49
CA PHE A 319 1.95 26.03 14.26
C PHE A 319 0.61 26.64 13.84
N GLN A 320 0.37 27.88 14.29
CA GLN A 320 -0.89 28.59 14.11
C GLN A 320 -1.24 28.72 12.60
N GLY A 321 -2.28 28.01 12.16
CA GLY A 321 -2.79 28.03 10.78
C GLY A 321 -2.53 26.79 9.92
N CYS A 322 -1.87 25.74 10.42
CA CYS A 322 -1.73 24.48 9.67
C CYS A 322 -2.97 23.58 9.82
N SER A 323 -3.45 22.97 8.72
CA SER A 323 -4.50 21.93 8.79
C SER A 323 -3.92 20.61 9.30
N VAL A 324 -4.74 19.81 9.98
CA VAL A 324 -4.37 18.44 10.41
C VAL A 324 -3.85 17.62 9.23
N GLU A 325 -4.55 17.66 8.10
CA GLU A 325 -4.20 16.93 6.86
C GLU A 325 -2.80 17.27 6.34
N GLU A 326 -2.32 18.50 6.55
CA GLU A 326 -1.00 18.96 6.13
C GLU A 326 0.14 18.51 7.04
N THR A 327 -0.17 17.74 8.09
CA THR A 327 0.81 17.17 9.03
C THR A 327 0.87 15.64 8.97
N GLN A 328 -0.05 14.98 8.27
CA GLN A 328 -0.16 13.52 8.27
C GLN A 328 0.80 12.83 7.29
N LEU A 329 1.18 11.60 7.62
CA LEU A 329 1.90 10.70 6.73
C LEU A 329 1.07 10.39 5.47
N HIS A 330 1.68 10.51 4.30
CA HIS A 330 1.00 10.42 2.99
C HIS A 330 1.52 9.30 2.08
N SER A 331 2.69 8.71 2.37
CA SER A 331 3.26 7.63 1.58
C SER A 331 4.01 6.63 2.47
N LEU A 332 3.81 5.34 2.21
CA LEU A 332 4.50 4.20 2.82
C LEU A 332 4.92 3.18 1.74
N GLN A 333 6.18 2.76 1.74
CA GLN A 333 6.71 1.73 0.82
C GLN A 333 7.68 0.78 1.53
N LEU A 334 7.56 -0.52 1.22
CA LEU A 334 8.60 -1.52 1.48
C LEU A 334 9.26 -1.90 0.15
N TYR A 335 10.55 -1.62 0.00
CA TYR A 335 11.28 -1.72 -1.26
C TYR A 335 12.35 -2.83 -1.21
N PRO A 336 12.16 -3.97 -1.89
CA PRO A 336 13.19 -4.98 -2.03
C PRO A 336 14.20 -4.57 -3.10
N LEU A 337 15.49 -4.62 -2.76
CA LEU A 337 16.57 -4.46 -3.73
C LEU A 337 17.33 -5.76 -3.92
N PHE A 338 17.57 -6.12 -5.18
CA PHE A 338 18.29 -7.32 -5.59
C PHE A 338 19.62 -6.93 -6.23
N THR A 339 20.64 -7.77 -6.04
CA THR A 339 21.97 -7.61 -6.65
C THR A 339 22.26 -8.74 -7.64
N SER A 340 22.97 -8.43 -8.72
CA SER A 340 23.09 -9.31 -9.90
C SER A 340 24.07 -10.48 -9.76
N ASN A 341 24.83 -10.57 -8.67
CA ASN A 341 25.96 -11.49 -8.54
C ASN A 341 25.60 -12.86 -7.94
N GLN A 342 24.32 -13.09 -7.62
CA GLN A 342 23.85 -14.36 -7.06
C GLN A 342 23.80 -15.46 -8.13
N SER A 343 24.92 -16.17 -8.30
CA SER A 343 25.08 -17.33 -9.18
C SER A 343 24.39 -18.61 -8.66
N VAL A 344 23.67 -18.52 -7.54
CA VAL A 344 22.87 -19.60 -6.93
C VAL A 344 21.49 -19.03 -6.57
N SER A 345 20.46 -19.85 -6.77
CA SER A 345 19.04 -19.48 -6.76
C SER A 345 18.47 -19.13 -5.37
N THR A 346 18.89 -18.01 -4.77
CA THR A 346 18.18 -17.38 -3.65
C THR A 346 17.25 -16.29 -4.16
N ASP A 347 15.94 -16.58 -4.17
CA ASP A 347 14.85 -15.68 -4.59
C ASP A 347 14.56 -14.57 -3.55
N ARG A 348 15.63 -14.02 -2.95
CA ARG A 348 15.57 -13.11 -1.80
C ARG A 348 16.32 -11.81 -2.07
N PRO A 349 15.76 -10.66 -1.65
CA PRO A 349 16.42 -9.38 -1.82
C PRO A 349 17.70 -9.30 -0.99
N ALA A 350 18.70 -8.61 -1.54
CA ALA A 350 19.95 -8.27 -0.87
C ALA A 350 19.67 -7.39 0.37
N CYS A 351 18.75 -6.42 0.24
CA CYS A 351 18.18 -5.65 1.36
C CYS A 351 16.70 -5.32 1.10
N VAL A 352 15.92 -5.15 2.18
CA VAL A 352 14.59 -4.53 2.14
C VAL A 352 14.67 -3.19 2.85
N PHE A 353 14.15 -2.15 2.21
CA PHE A 353 14.10 -0.80 2.77
C PHE A 353 12.67 -0.44 3.15
N CYS A 354 12.50 0.37 4.21
CA CYS A 354 11.23 1.00 4.53
C CYS A 354 11.34 2.50 4.27
N PHE A 355 10.45 3.04 3.44
CA PHE A 355 10.32 4.47 3.20
C PHE A 355 8.95 4.96 3.64
N PHE A 356 8.90 6.10 4.32
CA PHE A 356 7.65 6.81 4.59
C PHE A 356 7.85 8.32 4.66
N SER A 357 6.78 9.07 4.43
CA SER A 357 6.85 10.51 4.16
C SER A 357 5.73 11.31 4.84
N LEU A 358 6.12 12.39 5.53
CA LEU A 358 5.27 13.53 5.87
C LEU A 358 5.44 14.61 4.79
N PRO A 359 4.53 15.61 4.69
CA PRO A 359 4.61 16.63 3.64
C PRO A 359 5.88 17.48 3.69
N THR A 360 6.56 17.57 4.83
CA THR A 360 7.79 18.34 5.02
C THR A 360 9.07 17.49 5.02
N ALA A 361 8.98 16.20 5.35
CA ALA A 361 10.14 15.32 5.41
C ALA A 361 9.82 13.84 5.19
N GLY A 362 10.72 13.14 4.50
CA GLY A 362 10.67 11.69 4.29
C GLY A 362 11.84 10.97 4.94
N TYR A 363 11.65 9.69 5.28
CA TYR A 363 12.64 8.88 5.99
C TYR A 363 12.79 7.51 5.33
N LEU A 364 14.04 7.08 5.13
CA LEU A 364 14.41 5.81 4.51
C LEU A 364 15.25 4.97 5.49
N TYR A 365 14.81 3.76 5.79
CA TYR A 365 15.45 2.82 6.70
C TYR A 365 15.95 1.58 5.96
N SER A 366 17.09 1.03 6.41
CA SER A 366 17.44 -0.38 6.15
C SER A 366 16.70 -1.28 7.12
N LEU A 367 16.17 -2.42 6.65
CA LEU A 367 15.58 -3.45 7.51
C LEU A 367 16.44 -4.72 7.63
N LYS A 368 17.60 -4.78 6.97
CA LYS A 368 18.46 -5.97 6.92
C LYS A 368 19.93 -5.59 7.13
N GLY A 369 20.64 -6.40 7.91
CA GLY A 369 21.99 -6.08 8.42
C GLY A 369 21.99 -5.22 9.70
N GLY A 370 20.81 -4.92 10.24
CA GLY A 370 20.57 -3.93 11.28
C GLY A 370 19.42 -3.01 10.84
N VAL A 371 18.59 -2.56 11.79
CA VAL A 371 17.55 -1.56 11.50
C VAL A 371 18.11 -0.18 11.78
N GLU A 372 18.30 0.63 10.74
CA GLU A 372 18.93 1.95 10.83
C GLU A 372 18.29 2.95 9.88
N LEU A 373 18.27 4.23 10.28
CA LEU A 373 17.89 5.35 9.42
C LEU A 373 19.04 5.67 8.46
N LEU A 374 18.83 5.45 7.16
CA LEU A 374 19.83 5.69 6.12
C LEU A 374 19.83 7.13 5.62
N SER A 375 18.65 7.74 5.52
CA SER A 375 18.50 9.07 4.93
C SER A 375 17.22 9.73 5.40
N ALA A 376 17.32 11.03 5.71
CA ALA A 376 16.19 11.92 5.91
C ALA A 376 16.16 12.95 4.78
N TYR A 377 15.03 13.06 4.10
CA TYR A 377 14.78 13.98 3.00
C TYR A 377 14.03 15.18 3.56
N GLN A 378 14.57 16.39 3.38
CA GLN A 378 13.92 17.64 3.78
C GLN A 378 13.36 18.31 2.53
N TYR A 379 12.06 18.57 2.52
CA TYR A 379 11.36 19.10 1.35
C TYR A 379 11.27 20.63 1.39
N PRO A 380 11.48 21.32 0.25
CA PRO A 380 11.41 22.79 0.17
C PRO A 380 9.96 23.32 0.10
N GLU A 381 8.99 22.45 -0.20
CA GLU A 381 7.55 22.73 -0.31
C GLU A 381 6.79 21.49 0.18
N LYS A 382 5.53 21.64 0.63
CA LYS A 382 4.68 20.52 1.06
C LYS A 382 4.49 19.49 -0.08
N VAL A 383 5.00 18.28 0.14
CA VAL A 383 4.84 17.11 -0.75
C VAL A 383 3.46 16.48 -0.56
N LEU A 384 2.88 16.00 -1.66
CA LEU A 384 1.61 15.27 -1.72
C LEU A 384 1.82 13.75 -1.73
N GLU A 385 2.78 13.28 -2.54
CA GLU A 385 3.08 11.86 -2.70
C GLU A 385 4.58 11.67 -3.04
N ALA A 386 5.15 10.57 -2.57
CA ALA A 386 6.56 10.24 -2.74
C ALA A 386 6.74 8.76 -3.12
N VAL A 387 7.46 8.47 -4.20
CA VAL A 387 7.71 7.11 -4.73
C VAL A 387 9.20 6.83 -4.89
N LEU A 388 9.62 5.66 -4.40
CA LEU A 388 11.00 5.22 -4.33
C LEU A 388 11.38 4.34 -5.52
N THR A 389 12.61 4.50 -6.03
CA THR A 389 13.23 3.64 -7.04
C THR A 389 14.63 3.22 -6.59
N ASP A 390 15.29 2.34 -7.34
CA ASP A 390 16.66 1.87 -7.07
C ASP A 390 17.70 3.00 -6.86
N HIS A 391 17.47 4.17 -7.49
CA HIS A 391 18.46 5.25 -7.60
C HIS A 391 17.93 6.65 -7.23
N LEU A 392 16.61 6.87 -7.33
CA LEU A 392 15.97 8.15 -7.05
C LEU A 392 14.72 7.99 -6.17
N LEU A 393 14.51 8.97 -5.30
CA LEU A 393 13.21 9.24 -4.68
C LEU A 393 12.54 10.36 -5.49
N HIS A 394 11.36 10.09 -6.03
CA HIS A 394 10.55 11.08 -6.73
C HIS A 394 9.46 11.59 -5.79
N VAL A 395 9.32 12.90 -5.65
CA VAL A 395 8.27 13.52 -4.82
C VAL A 395 7.53 14.57 -5.63
N ILE A 396 6.22 14.64 -5.46
CA ILE A 396 5.36 15.63 -6.12
C ILE A 396 4.79 16.63 -5.12
N THR A 397 4.74 17.89 -5.52
CA THR A 397 3.93 18.95 -4.92
C THR A 397 2.81 19.31 -5.89
N LYS A 398 1.88 20.20 -5.54
CA LYS A 398 0.82 20.64 -6.49
C LYS A 398 1.38 21.19 -7.81
N SER A 399 2.59 21.75 -7.80
CA SER A 399 3.19 22.49 -8.91
C SER A 399 4.48 21.89 -9.48
N ALA A 400 5.04 20.86 -8.85
CA ALA A 400 6.38 20.38 -9.20
C ALA A 400 6.62 18.89 -8.96
N LEU A 401 7.45 18.29 -9.82
CA LEU A 401 8.15 17.04 -9.56
C LEU A 401 9.58 17.35 -9.14
N GLN A 402 9.99 16.83 -7.99
CA GLN A 402 11.35 16.92 -7.46
C GLN A 402 11.92 15.51 -7.33
N CYS A 403 13.23 15.37 -7.55
CA CYS A 403 13.93 14.08 -7.44
C CYS A 403 15.10 14.22 -6.47
N PHE A 404 15.30 13.23 -5.60
CA PHE A 404 16.44 13.15 -4.69
C PHE A 404 17.23 11.86 -4.93
N THR A 405 18.54 11.89 -4.69
CA THR A 405 19.37 10.67 -4.73
C THR A 405 19.03 9.75 -3.56
N VAL A 406 19.07 8.43 -3.77
CA VAL A 406 18.93 7.43 -2.68
C VAL A 406 20.20 6.60 -2.52
N ARG A 407 20.34 5.95 -1.37
CA ARG A 407 21.52 5.14 -1.00
C ARG A 407 21.26 3.63 -0.99
N CYS A 408 20.06 3.19 -1.39
CA CYS A 408 19.65 1.79 -1.46
C CYS A 408 20.70 0.89 -2.15
N ALA A 409 21.13 1.27 -3.37
CA ALA A 409 22.13 0.54 -4.14
C ALA A 409 23.48 0.41 -3.43
N ALA A 410 23.96 1.49 -2.80
CA ALA A 410 25.23 1.49 -2.07
C ALA A 410 25.17 0.59 -0.82
N VAL A 411 24.05 0.61 -0.09
CA VAL A 411 23.83 -0.22 1.10
C VAL A 411 23.77 -1.70 0.72
N ALA A 412 22.93 -2.08 -0.25
CA ALA A 412 22.81 -3.49 -0.66
C ALA A 412 24.13 -4.05 -1.21
N ALA A 413 24.87 -3.26 -1.98
CA ALA A 413 26.16 -3.67 -2.53
C ALA A 413 27.23 -3.89 -1.44
N ARG A 414 27.22 -3.09 -0.37
CA ARG A 414 28.10 -3.27 0.81
C ARG A 414 27.67 -4.39 1.76
N ILE A 415 26.37 -4.73 1.80
CA ILE A 415 25.85 -5.91 2.52
C ILE A 415 26.31 -7.21 1.83
N GLU A 416 26.40 -7.23 0.50
CA GLU A 416 26.89 -8.39 -0.26
C GLU A 416 28.41 -8.50 -0.26
N ASP A 417 29.12 -7.38 -0.47
CA ASP A 417 30.59 -7.31 -0.50
C ASP A 417 31.05 -6.15 0.42
N PRO A 418 31.40 -6.44 1.69
CA PRO A 418 31.89 -5.42 2.63
C PRO A 418 33.17 -4.71 2.19
N TYR A 419 33.92 -5.31 1.25
CA TYR A 419 35.16 -4.77 0.69
C TYR A 419 34.96 -4.28 -0.76
N ILE A 420 33.73 -3.97 -1.16
CA ILE A 420 33.42 -3.52 -2.53
C ILE A 420 34.10 -2.20 -2.93
N ASP A 421 34.58 -1.43 -1.94
CA ASP A 421 35.22 -0.13 -2.13
C ASP A 421 36.75 -0.29 -2.13
N THR A 422 37.32 -0.50 -3.32
CA THR A 422 38.75 -0.78 -3.55
C THR A 422 39.28 0.07 -4.71
N THR A 423 40.60 0.05 -4.93
CA THR A 423 41.20 0.68 -6.12
C THR A 423 40.68 0.12 -7.46
N MET A 424 40.02 -1.05 -7.46
CA MET A 424 39.48 -1.71 -8.64
C MET A 424 37.94 -1.64 -8.76
N LYS A 425 37.24 -1.16 -7.72
CA LYS A 425 35.78 -1.02 -7.66
C LYS A 425 35.42 0.20 -6.81
N ALA A 426 34.71 1.17 -7.36
CA ALA A 426 34.21 2.32 -6.60
C ALA A 426 32.74 2.12 -6.21
N CYS A 427 32.44 2.21 -4.91
CA CYS A 427 31.06 2.24 -4.41
C CYS A 427 30.89 3.50 -3.54
N PRO A 428 29.93 4.41 -3.81
CA PRO A 428 29.76 5.57 -2.95
C PRO A 428 29.47 5.16 -1.49
N PRO A 429 29.93 5.93 -0.48
CA PRO A 429 29.54 5.68 0.90
C PRO A 429 28.03 5.75 1.09
N SER A 430 27.47 4.86 1.91
CA SER A 430 26.05 4.89 2.30
C SER A 430 25.71 6.15 3.10
N SER A 431 26.67 6.68 3.85
CA SER A 431 26.57 7.92 4.65
C SER A 431 26.67 9.22 3.84
N LEU A 432 26.83 9.15 2.51
CA LEU A 432 26.98 10.35 1.70
C LEU A 432 25.63 11.09 1.56
N GLU A 433 25.60 12.36 1.92
CA GLU A 433 24.37 13.18 1.99
C GLU A 433 23.48 13.03 0.75
N VAL A 434 22.15 13.03 0.95
CA VAL A 434 21.20 13.03 -0.16
C VAL A 434 21.22 14.38 -0.87
N CYS A 435 21.08 14.36 -2.19
CA CYS A 435 21.14 15.54 -3.04
C CYS A 435 19.84 15.67 -3.82
N ALA A 436 19.31 16.89 -3.91
CA ALA A 436 18.22 17.19 -4.81
C ALA A 436 18.75 17.29 -6.26
N LEU A 437 17.94 16.87 -7.22
CA LEU A 437 18.14 17.13 -8.64
C LEU A 437 17.26 18.31 -9.07
N ARG A 438 17.34 18.69 -10.34
CA ARG A 438 16.54 19.78 -10.89
C ARG A 438 15.04 19.50 -10.76
N MET A 439 14.32 20.47 -10.20
CA MET A 439 12.85 20.49 -10.17
C MET A 439 12.28 20.68 -11.58
N GLN A 440 11.21 19.97 -11.90
CA GLN A 440 10.41 20.16 -13.12
C GLN A 440 9.00 20.63 -12.73
N LEU A 441 8.50 21.68 -13.38
CA LEU A 441 7.20 22.28 -13.07
C LEU A 441 6.07 21.61 -13.86
N PHE A 442 4.91 21.49 -13.21
CA PHE A 442 3.67 20.92 -13.71
C PHE A 442 2.48 21.73 -13.15
N ILE A 443 1.25 21.43 -13.60
CA ILE A 443 0.03 22.09 -13.11
C ILE A 443 -0.82 21.03 -12.41
N GLY A 444 -1.24 21.27 -11.17
CA GLY A 444 -2.21 20.45 -10.45
C GLY A 444 -1.87 18.96 -10.39
N LEU A 445 -0.63 18.62 -10.02
CA LEU A 445 -0.27 17.21 -9.79
C LEU A 445 -1.08 16.64 -8.63
N ARG A 446 -1.57 15.41 -8.79
CA ARG A 446 -2.42 14.70 -7.81
C ARG A 446 -1.83 13.39 -7.31
N SER A 447 -1.17 12.62 -8.17
CA SER A 447 -0.54 11.35 -7.79
C SER A 447 0.65 11.01 -8.69
N VAL A 448 1.58 10.21 -8.16
CA VAL A 448 2.77 9.70 -8.85
C VAL A 448 2.93 8.20 -8.62
N CYS A 449 3.19 7.45 -9.68
CA CYS A 449 3.57 6.03 -9.59
C CYS A 449 4.70 5.70 -10.56
N VAL A 450 5.35 4.54 -10.41
CA VAL A 450 6.50 4.12 -11.22
C VAL A 450 6.26 2.76 -11.84
N TYR A 451 6.64 2.62 -13.11
CA TYR A 451 6.76 1.32 -13.77
C TYR A 451 8.01 1.25 -14.62
N GLY A 452 8.87 0.27 -14.36
CA GLY A 452 10.14 0.08 -15.06
C GLY A 452 11.03 1.32 -14.95
N ARG A 453 11.18 2.06 -16.04
CA ARG A 453 11.97 3.31 -16.14
C ARG A 453 11.10 4.56 -16.33
N HIS A 454 9.80 4.46 -16.05
CA HIS A 454 8.84 5.54 -16.26
C HIS A 454 8.23 5.99 -14.94
N VAL A 455 8.31 7.30 -14.69
CA VAL A 455 7.51 7.99 -13.67
C VAL A 455 6.23 8.44 -14.34
N VAL A 456 5.09 7.98 -13.85
CA VAL A 456 3.76 8.34 -14.34
C VAL A 456 3.15 9.35 -13.38
N LEU A 457 2.64 10.45 -13.92
CA LEU A 457 2.06 11.55 -13.17
C LEU A 457 0.58 11.68 -13.52
N LEU A 458 -0.28 11.73 -12.50
CA LEU A 458 -1.65 12.17 -12.64
C LEU A 458 -1.72 13.68 -12.38
N SER A 459 -2.28 14.43 -13.33
CA SER A 459 -2.47 15.88 -13.28
C SER A 459 -3.92 16.20 -13.58
N THR A 460 -4.50 17.09 -12.78
CA THR A 460 -5.83 17.67 -12.97
C THR A 460 -5.69 19.19 -13.00
N ALA A 461 -6.22 19.87 -14.01
CA ALA A 461 -6.33 21.32 -13.93
C ALA A 461 -7.33 21.68 -12.83
N ASP A 462 -6.90 22.43 -11.81
CA ASP A 462 -7.77 22.83 -10.70
C ASP A 462 -8.87 23.79 -11.20
N THR A 463 -10.01 23.25 -11.61
CA THR A 463 -11.29 23.96 -11.57
C THR A 463 -11.76 23.96 -10.12
N GLU A 464 -11.66 25.11 -9.46
CA GLU A 464 -12.08 25.41 -8.07
C GLU A 464 -12.79 24.26 -7.34
N THR A 465 -12.07 23.61 -6.41
CA THR A 465 -12.66 22.56 -5.58
C THR A 465 -13.84 23.13 -4.79
N PRO A 466 -15.02 22.48 -4.77
CA PRO A 466 -16.20 23.00 -4.07
C PRO A 466 -16.06 23.08 -2.53
N GLU A 467 -14.93 22.65 -1.98
CA GLU A 467 -14.55 22.69 -0.55
C GLU A 467 -14.62 24.09 0.09
N GLU A 468 -14.51 25.17 -0.69
CA GLU A 468 -14.71 26.53 -0.14
C GLU A 468 -16.19 26.85 0.16
N THR A 469 -17.13 26.17 -0.51
CA THR A 469 -18.58 26.38 -0.30
C THR A 469 -19.02 25.87 1.07
N GLU A 470 -18.49 24.72 1.51
CA GLU A 470 -18.80 24.14 2.83
C GLU A 470 -18.07 24.86 3.97
N ARG A 471 -16.82 25.32 3.75
CA ARG A 471 -16.11 26.13 4.75
C ARG A 471 -16.81 27.46 5.05
N SER A 472 -17.42 28.10 4.04
CA SER A 472 -18.19 29.34 4.24
C SER A 472 -19.48 29.16 5.05
N THR A 473 -20.11 27.98 4.97
CA THR A 473 -21.37 27.67 5.65
C THR A 473 -21.14 27.09 7.05
N GLN A 474 -20.10 26.26 7.25
CA GLN A 474 -19.73 25.78 8.58
C GLN A 474 -19.16 26.87 9.49
N ARG A 475 -18.30 27.78 9.00
CA ARG A 475 -17.78 28.90 9.81
C ARG A 475 -18.90 29.78 10.37
N ARG A 476 -19.85 30.19 9.52
CA ARG A 476 -21.05 30.93 9.95
C ARG A 476 -21.90 30.17 10.98
N GLY A 477 -21.97 28.84 10.89
CA GLY A 477 -22.70 27.99 11.83
C GLY A 477 -22.01 27.85 13.20
N LEU A 478 -20.68 27.89 13.24
CA LEU A 478 -19.88 27.84 14.46
C LEU A 478 -19.82 29.20 15.17
N GLU A 479 -19.53 30.27 14.43
CA GLU A 479 -19.51 31.66 14.94
C GLU A 479 -20.84 32.03 15.63
N LEU A 480 -21.98 31.68 15.01
CA LEU A 480 -23.30 31.96 15.58
C LEU A 480 -23.57 31.17 16.89
N LYS A 481 -23.04 29.95 17.00
CA LYS A 481 -23.15 29.12 18.22
C LYS A 481 -22.33 29.71 19.37
N GLU A 482 -21.10 30.13 19.09
CA GLU A 482 -20.21 30.74 20.11
C GLU A 482 -20.75 32.08 20.60
N HIS A 483 -21.26 32.94 19.71
CA HIS A 483 -21.93 34.19 20.10
C HIS A 483 -23.18 33.94 20.96
N THR A 484 -23.99 32.91 20.64
CA THR A 484 -25.16 32.54 21.44
C THR A 484 -24.74 32.03 22.83
N MET A 485 -23.67 31.24 22.92
CA MET A 485 -23.14 30.73 24.20
C MET A 485 -22.58 31.86 25.07
N LEU A 486 -21.78 32.77 24.52
CA LEU A 486 -21.23 33.93 25.25
C LEU A 486 -22.33 34.86 25.76
N THR A 487 -23.35 35.14 24.92
CA THR A 487 -24.52 35.93 25.32
C THR A 487 -25.26 35.28 26.49
N GLY A 488 -25.44 33.95 26.46
CA GLY A 488 -26.04 33.19 27.56
C GLY A 488 -25.23 33.25 28.86
N ILE A 489 -23.89 33.24 28.77
CA ILE A 489 -23.00 33.37 29.93
C ILE A 489 -23.12 34.75 30.57
N PHE A 490 -23.11 35.84 29.79
CA PHE A 490 -23.29 37.19 30.33
C PHE A 490 -24.64 37.35 31.06
N LEU A 491 -25.73 36.87 30.45
CA LEU A 491 -27.07 36.89 31.05
C LEU A 491 -27.13 36.06 32.34
N ALA A 492 -26.46 34.91 32.41
CA ALA A 492 -26.38 34.07 33.61
C ALA A 492 -25.63 34.74 34.78
N VAL A 493 -24.74 35.69 34.49
CA VAL A 493 -24.03 36.52 35.50
C VAL A 493 -24.75 37.85 35.76
N GLY A 494 -25.94 38.05 35.18
CA GLY A 494 -26.78 39.24 35.38
C GLY A 494 -26.36 40.47 34.56
N ILE A 495 -25.53 40.27 33.53
CA ILE A 495 -25.09 41.33 32.61
C ILE A 495 -25.89 41.18 31.31
N ASP A 496 -26.73 42.17 30.99
CA ASP A 496 -27.41 42.23 29.69
C ASP A 496 -26.51 42.93 28.65
N PRO A 497 -25.98 42.22 27.64
CA PRO A 497 -25.08 42.81 26.65
C PRO A 497 -25.74 43.94 25.84
N ALA A 498 -27.07 43.91 25.65
CA ALA A 498 -27.81 44.94 24.91
C ALA A 498 -27.89 46.28 25.66
N THR A 499 -27.59 46.30 26.96
CA THR A 499 -27.51 47.54 27.75
C THR A 499 -26.13 48.19 27.73
N THR A 500 -25.12 47.48 27.21
CA THR A 500 -23.71 47.89 27.25
C THR A 500 -23.11 47.90 25.85
N PRO A 501 -23.04 49.07 25.16
CA PRO A 501 -22.65 49.14 23.74
C PRO A 501 -21.21 48.65 23.46
N ALA A 502 -20.35 48.59 24.48
CA ALA A 502 -19.03 47.98 24.37
C ALA A 502 -19.08 46.44 24.28
N LEU A 503 -20.01 45.79 25.00
CA LEU A 503 -20.22 44.33 24.94
C LEU A 503 -20.99 43.95 23.67
N GLU A 504 -21.98 44.75 23.27
CA GLU A 504 -22.67 44.60 21.98
C GLU A 504 -21.67 44.66 20.80
N SER A 505 -20.78 45.66 20.80
CA SER A 505 -19.70 45.81 19.79
C SER A 505 -18.64 44.69 19.84
N PHE A 506 -18.45 44.05 20.99
CA PHE A 506 -17.54 42.91 21.16
C PHE A 506 -18.16 41.60 20.64
N LEU A 507 -19.45 41.38 20.91
CA LEU A 507 -20.22 40.22 20.45
C LEU A 507 -20.69 40.32 18.99
N SER A 508 -20.48 41.46 18.33
CA SER A 508 -20.85 41.67 16.91
C SER A 508 -19.66 41.66 15.95
N ARG A 509 -18.47 41.24 16.40
CA ARG A 509 -17.25 41.18 15.57
C ARG A 509 -16.76 39.72 15.50
N PRO A 510 -16.36 39.23 14.31
CA PRO A 510 -15.75 37.91 14.19
C PRO A 510 -14.39 37.89 14.91
N PHE A 511 -14.17 36.85 15.71
CA PHE A 511 -12.87 36.58 16.32
C PHE A 511 -11.96 35.94 15.26
N LEU A 512 -10.88 36.65 14.90
CA LEU A 512 -9.78 36.19 14.05
C LEU A 512 -8.58 35.78 14.90
#